data_AF-A0A318THW1-F1
#
_entry.id   AF-A0A318THW1-F1
#
_cell.length_a   1.000
_cell.length_b   1.000
_cell.length_c   1.000
_cell.angle_alpha   90.00
_cell.angle_beta   90.00
_cell.angle_gamma   90.00
#
_symmetry.space_group_name_H-M   'P 1'
#
loop_
_entity.id
_entity.type
_entity.pdbx_description
1 polymer ?
#
loop_
_entity_poly.entity_id
_entity_poly.type
_entity_poly.pdbx_seq_one_letter_code
_entity_poly.pdbx_strand_id
1 'polypeptide(L)'
;MKTQKDFKGSWKSELESSINLSPKMKEDLLDKVSSQRDVSEAKRNWIYPTVLTSFVLGAAFFLLLMIQYNPLDLTMSSPEEINNDINIFELLSSEKFYWIVGAIILEIIVVLLFFAVMKKTRRWEKTFVARVLAKLLPTRQNSILIQSFLCVVIGMGIVFSSLASIKYLTVFFVFLLNYLVLLWSIRDLNRSSCPHCGHLFSRKDLYKITWAPYRLKCIHCEENIFQTKASRNKAIIFVWMPFVSHYALGFLGIPFPVIGFSFILVGLFFNFYINNFTTRYSKEDEPMW
;
A
#
# COMPACT_ATOMS: atom_id res chain seq x y z
N MET A 1 22.68 21.36 -16.24
CA MET A 1 21.60 20.48 -16.73
C MET A 1 21.32 20.89 -18.16
N LYS A 2 21.68 20.09 -19.18
CA LYS A 2 21.34 20.42 -20.58
C LYS A 2 19.84 20.18 -20.78
N THR A 3 19.10 21.17 -21.26
CA THR A 3 17.67 21.04 -21.54
C THR A 3 17.45 19.97 -22.62
N GLN A 4 16.24 19.40 -22.72
CA GLN A 4 15.92 18.39 -23.74
C GLN A 4 16.22 18.89 -25.17
N LYS A 5 16.07 20.20 -25.39
CA LYS A 5 16.49 20.88 -26.63
C LYS A 5 18.00 20.84 -26.84
N ASP A 6 18.79 21.11 -25.81
CA ASP A 6 20.26 21.06 -25.89
C ASP A 6 20.79 19.65 -26.13
N PHE A 7 20.12 18.63 -25.59
CA PHE A 7 20.48 17.22 -25.81
C PHE A 7 20.13 16.73 -27.22
N LYS A 8 18.92 17.06 -27.72
CA LYS A 8 18.54 16.74 -29.11
C LYS A 8 19.43 17.51 -30.09
N GLY A 9 19.78 18.75 -29.77
CA GLY A 9 20.72 19.57 -30.53
C GLY A 9 22.12 18.97 -30.58
N SER A 10 22.68 18.55 -29.44
CA SER A 10 24.02 17.96 -29.40
C SER A 10 24.10 16.62 -30.14
N TRP A 11 23.10 15.75 -29.95
CA TRP A 11 23.04 14.48 -30.66
C TRP A 11 22.82 14.66 -32.16
N LYS A 12 22.00 15.64 -32.56
CA LYS A 12 21.82 15.99 -33.96
C LYS A 12 23.13 16.46 -34.58
N SER A 13 23.86 17.37 -33.92
CA SER A 13 25.16 17.84 -34.41
C SER A 13 26.22 16.73 -34.48
N GLU A 14 26.20 15.79 -33.53
CA GLU A 14 27.14 14.68 -33.47
C GLU A 14 26.83 13.63 -34.56
N LEU A 15 25.56 13.29 -34.77
CA LEU A 15 25.10 12.40 -35.86
C LEU A 15 25.31 13.03 -37.25
N GLU A 16 25.21 14.34 -37.37
CA GLU A 16 25.47 15.06 -38.63
C GLU A 16 26.96 15.14 -38.96
N SER A 17 27.82 15.33 -37.95
CA SER A 17 29.26 15.52 -38.16
C SER A 17 30.08 14.23 -38.25
N SER A 18 29.68 13.15 -37.58
CA SER A 18 30.56 12.00 -37.37
C SER A 18 30.19 10.74 -38.17
N ILE A 19 28.96 10.63 -38.69
CA ILE A 19 28.44 9.36 -39.22
C ILE A 19 27.73 9.57 -40.57
N ASN A 20 28.22 8.90 -41.62
CA ASN A 20 27.56 8.84 -42.94
C ASN A 20 26.43 7.81 -42.94
N LEU A 21 25.31 8.16 -42.31
CA LEU A 21 24.04 7.43 -42.41
C LEU A 21 23.05 8.17 -43.31
N SER A 22 22.08 7.43 -43.85
CA SER A 22 20.99 8.05 -44.60
C SER A 22 20.18 9.00 -43.69
N PRO A 23 19.62 10.10 -44.23
CA PRO A 23 18.86 11.08 -43.44
C PRO A 23 17.73 10.43 -42.63
N LYS A 24 17.05 9.47 -43.25
CA LYS A 24 15.95 8.72 -42.64
C LYS A 24 16.41 7.86 -41.45
N MET A 25 17.58 7.23 -41.53
CA MET A 25 18.15 6.47 -40.40
C MET A 25 18.60 7.36 -39.25
N LYS A 26 19.09 8.58 -39.55
CA LYS A 26 19.48 9.55 -38.51
C LYS A 26 18.26 10.06 -37.74
N GLU A 27 17.16 10.30 -38.44
CA GLU A 27 15.89 10.72 -37.84
C GLU A 27 15.28 9.61 -36.97
N ASP A 28 15.24 8.37 -37.48
CA ASP A 28 14.82 7.20 -36.70
C ASP A 28 15.70 6.98 -35.45
N LEU A 29 17.01 7.19 -35.54
CA LEU A 29 17.93 7.10 -34.40
C LEU A 29 17.69 8.20 -33.38
N LEU A 30 17.47 9.44 -33.80
CA LEU A 30 17.15 10.56 -32.92
C LEU A 30 15.84 10.33 -32.16
N ASP A 31 14.82 9.81 -32.84
CA ASP A 31 13.54 9.48 -32.22
C ASP A 31 13.65 8.26 -31.30
N LYS A 32 14.49 7.27 -31.64
CA LYS A 32 14.76 6.12 -30.78
C LYS A 32 15.58 6.47 -29.53
N VAL A 33 16.56 7.35 -29.63
CA VAL A 33 17.39 7.81 -28.50
C VAL A 33 16.60 8.75 -27.57
N SER A 34 15.77 9.62 -28.13
CA SER A 34 14.89 10.49 -27.34
C SER A 34 13.78 9.71 -26.63
N SER A 35 13.15 8.74 -27.30
CA SER A 35 12.15 7.86 -26.69
C SER A 35 12.75 6.86 -25.68
N GLN A 36 13.99 6.41 -25.84
CA GLN A 36 14.67 5.54 -24.86
C GLN A 36 15.03 6.28 -23.57
N ARG A 37 15.31 7.59 -23.61
CA ARG A 37 15.62 8.37 -22.40
C ARG A 37 14.40 8.57 -21.50
N ASP A 38 13.21 8.69 -22.08
CA ASP A 38 11.95 8.73 -21.32
C ASP A 38 11.63 7.39 -20.64
N VAL A 39 12.26 6.30 -21.09
CA VAL A 39 12.06 4.93 -20.57
C VAL A 39 13.19 4.50 -19.61
N SER A 40 14.40 5.10 -19.67
CA SER A 40 15.59 4.59 -18.96
C SER A 40 15.83 5.12 -17.54
N GLU A 41 15.05 6.09 -17.04
CA GLU A 41 14.98 6.36 -15.59
C GLU A 41 14.01 5.42 -14.86
N ALA A 42 14.02 4.13 -15.22
CA ALA A 42 13.58 3.06 -14.34
C ALA A 42 14.60 2.87 -13.20
N LYS A 43 14.78 3.92 -12.37
CA LYS A 43 15.41 3.77 -11.05
C LYS A 43 14.66 2.65 -10.35
N ARG A 44 15.38 1.56 -10.06
CA ARG A 44 15.00 0.36 -9.31
C ARG A 44 13.78 0.65 -8.44
N ASN A 45 12.65 -0.04 -8.68
CA ASN A 45 11.38 0.19 -7.97
C ASN A 45 11.48 -0.19 -6.47
N TRP A 46 12.18 0.63 -5.67
CA TRP A 46 12.32 0.52 -4.20
C TRP A 46 11.00 0.62 -3.45
N ILE A 47 9.97 1.06 -4.17
CA ILE A 47 8.56 1.03 -3.77
C ILE A 47 8.16 -0.36 -3.28
N TYR A 48 8.42 -1.40 -4.08
CA TYR A 48 7.97 -2.75 -3.75
C TYR A 48 8.69 -3.31 -2.50
N PRO A 49 10.03 -3.19 -2.37
CA PRO A 49 10.73 -3.50 -1.14
C PRO A 49 10.17 -2.77 0.08
N THR A 50 9.94 -1.45 0.01
CA THR A 50 9.48 -0.68 1.20
C THR A 50 8.10 -1.14 1.68
N VAL A 51 7.16 -1.33 0.74
CA VAL A 51 5.82 -1.85 1.06
C VAL A 51 5.94 -3.25 1.65
N LEU A 52 6.64 -4.15 0.97
CA LEU A 52 6.82 -5.53 1.42
C LEU A 52 7.48 -5.60 2.80
N THR A 53 8.50 -4.78 3.06
CA THR A 53 9.19 -4.74 4.36
C THR A 53 8.25 -4.34 5.49
N SER A 54 7.37 -3.34 5.28
CA SER A 54 6.39 -2.95 6.30
C SER A 54 5.35 -4.04 6.60
N PHE A 55 4.90 -4.77 5.58
CA PHE A 55 4.02 -5.93 5.76
C PHE A 55 4.74 -7.07 6.50
N VAL A 56 5.98 -7.38 6.11
CA VAL A 56 6.78 -8.45 6.72
C VAL A 56 7.11 -8.12 8.18
N LEU A 57 7.52 -6.89 8.49
CA LEU A 57 7.80 -6.46 9.85
C LEU A 57 6.55 -6.49 10.73
N GLY A 58 5.41 -6.03 10.21
CA GLY A 58 4.13 -6.13 10.90
C GLY A 58 3.75 -7.58 11.18
N ALA A 59 3.75 -8.43 10.14
CA ALA A 59 3.43 -9.85 10.29
C ALA A 59 4.37 -10.57 11.27
N ALA A 60 5.68 -10.32 11.19
CA ALA A 60 6.66 -10.89 12.11
C ALA A 60 6.42 -10.47 13.55
N PHE A 61 6.12 -9.19 13.80
CA PHE A 61 5.81 -8.68 15.13
C PHE A 61 4.56 -9.36 15.71
N PHE A 62 3.47 -9.46 14.94
CA PHE A 62 2.26 -10.14 15.41
C PHE A 62 2.47 -11.65 15.61
N LEU A 63 3.25 -12.31 14.74
CA LEU A 63 3.63 -13.71 14.94
C LEU A 63 4.43 -13.90 16.24
N LEU A 64 5.39 -13.00 16.53
CA LEU A 64 6.15 -13.04 17.78
C LEU A 64 5.23 -12.86 19.00
N LEU A 65 4.29 -11.92 18.96
CA LEU A 65 3.30 -11.77 20.03
C LEU A 65 2.44 -13.02 20.20
N MET A 66 2.01 -13.64 19.11
CA MET A 66 1.23 -14.88 19.16
C MET A 66 2.03 -16.02 19.81
N ILE A 67 3.31 -16.16 19.50
CA ILE A 67 4.22 -17.18 20.07
C ILE A 67 4.53 -16.88 21.55
N GLN A 68 4.62 -15.61 21.93
CA GLN A 68 4.98 -15.23 23.30
C GLN A 68 3.82 -15.44 24.29
N TYR A 69 2.58 -15.26 23.83
CA TYR A 69 1.38 -15.44 24.65
C TYR A 69 0.75 -16.84 24.57
N ASN A 70 1.09 -17.60 23.53
CA ASN A 70 0.93 -19.05 23.48
C ASN A 70 2.32 -19.61 23.20
N PRO A 71 3.15 -19.94 24.21
CA PRO A 71 4.22 -20.89 23.94
C PRO A 71 3.55 -22.06 23.24
N LEU A 72 4.07 -22.49 22.09
CA LEU A 72 3.64 -23.73 21.48
C LEU A 72 3.91 -24.84 22.49
N ASP A 73 2.97 -25.07 23.40
CA ASP A 73 2.85 -26.30 24.17
C ASP A 73 2.44 -27.35 23.14
N LEU A 74 3.44 -27.79 22.38
CA LEU A 74 3.49 -29.05 21.67
C LEU A 74 3.52 -30.24 22.64
N THR A 75 3.30 -30.00 23.93
CA THR A 75 2.73 -31.02 24.80
C THR A 75 1.31 -31.26 24.32
N MET A 76 1.13 -32.32 23.53
CA MET A 76 -0.17 -32.98 23.41
C MET A 76 -0.76 -33.04 24.81
N SER A 77 -1.76 -32.21 25.08
CA SER A 77 -2.65 -32.43 26.21
C SER A 77 -3.08 -33.89 26.10
N SER A 78 -2.82 -34.66 27.16
CA SER A 78 -3.28 -36.04 27.25
C SER A 78 -4.76 -36.09 26.87
N PRO A 79 -5.24 -37.14 26.21
CA PRO A 79 -6.62 -37.23 25.74
C PRO A 79 -7.66 -37.40 26.88
N GLU A 80 -7.39 -36.91 28.08
CA GLU A 80 -8.18 -37.16 29.29
C GLU A 80 -9.14 -36.05 29.73
N GLU A 81 -9.29 -34.94 29.00
CA GLU A 81 -10.34 -33.93 29.29
C GLU A 81 -11.19 -33.52 28.07
N ILE A 82 -11.35 -34.40 27.09
CA ILE A 82 -12.41 -34.25 26.08
C ILE A 82 -13.69 -34.93 26.60
N ASN A 83 -14.14 -34.51 27.78
CA ASN A 83 -15.47 -34.85 28.29
C ASN A 83 -16.11 -33.65 28.99
N ASN A 84 -15.77 -32.44 28.53
CA ASN A 84 -16.58 -31.27 28.79
C ASN A 84 -17.54 -31.13 27.61
N ASP A 85 -18.82 -31.37 27.87
CA ASP A 85 -19.90 -30.77 27.12
C ASP A 85 -19.56 -29.29 26.94
N ILE A 86 -19.01 -28.92 25.77
CA ILE A 86 -18.84 -27.52 25.40
C ILE A 86 -20.27 -27.02 25.29
N ASN A 87 -20.76 -26.44 26.38
CA ASN A 87 -22.11 -25.93 26.45
C ASN A 87 -22.15 -24.76 25.47
N ILE A 88 -22.62 -25.02 24.25
CA ILE A 88 -22.55 -24.08 23.11
C ILE A 88 -23.16 -22.74 23.52
N PHE A 89 -24.14 -22.76 24.41
CA PHE A 89 -24.78 -21.58 24.98
C PHE A 89 -23.86 -20.72 25.86
N GLU A 90 -22.97 -21.35 26.62
CA GLU A 90 -21.94 -20.68 27.43
C GLU A 90 -20.83 -20.09 26.56
N LEU A 91 -20.46 -20.81 25.49
CA LEU A 91 -19.56 -20.25 24.48
C LEU A 91 -20.18 -19.04 23.79
N LEU A 92 -21.44 -19.12 23.33
CA LEU A 92 -22.18 -18.05 22.66
C LEU A 92 -22.35 -16.79 23.52
N SER A 93 -22.39 -16.93 24.85
CA SER A 93 -22.51 -15.82 25.80
C SER A 93 -21.16 -15.31 26.31
N SER A 94 -20.05 -15.96 25.95
CA SER A 94 -18.71 -15.57 26.39
C SER A 94 -18.19 -14.33 25.65
N GLU A 95 -17.38 -13.51 26.33
CA GLU A 95 -16.61 -12.41 25.70
C GLU A 95 -15.81 -12.93 24.49
N LYS A 96 -15.27 -14.15 24.61
CA LYS A 96 -14.48 -14.81 23.57
C LYS A 96 -15.25 -14.97 22.26
N PHE A 97 -16.54 -15.28 22.32
CA PHE A 97 -17.35 -15.43 21.10
C PHE A 97 -17.45 -14.14 20.29
N TYR A 98 -17.71 -12.99 20.94
CA TYR A 98 -17.77 -11.71 20.24
C TYR A 98 -16.44 -11.34 19.58
N TRP A 99 -15.32 -11.65 20.24
CA TRP A 99 -13.99 -11.46 19.67
C TRP A 99 -13.71 -12.37 18.48
N ILE A 100 -14.11 -13.64 18.55
CA ILE A 100 -13.98 -14.59 17.43
C ILE A 100 -14.80 -14.10 16.24
N VAL A 101 -16.07 -13.76 16.45
CA VAL A 101 -16.96 -13.28 15.39
C VAL A 101 -16.42 -12.00 14.77
N GLY A 102 -15.99 -11.04 15.59
CA GLY A 102 -15.39 -9.79 15.12
C GLY A 102 -14.12 -10.03 14.29
N ALA A 103 -13.24 -10.93 14.73
CA ALA A 103 -12.02 -11.27 14.01
C ALA A 103 -12.32 -11.95 12.67
N ILE A 104 -13.28 -12.89 12.61
CA ILE A 104 -13.70 -13.56 11.37
C ILE A 104 -14.31 -12.55 10.38
N ILE A 105 -15.18 -11.65 10.84
CA ILE A 105 -15.77 -10.61 9.98
C ILE A 105 -14.65 -9.73 9.39
N LEU A 106 -13.72 -9.30 10.24
CA LEU A 106 -12.63 -8.42 9.84
C LEU A 106 -11.69 -9.12 8.85
N GLU A 107 -11.41 -10.40 9.08
CA GLU A 107 -10.65 -11.25 8.18
C GLU A 107 -11.30 -11.34 6.79
N ILE A 108 -12.60 -11.65 6.72
CA ILE A 108 -13.34 -11.74 5.46
C ILE A 108 -13.22 -10.41 4.69
N ILE A 109 -13.40 -9.28 5.37
CA ILE A 109 -13.26 -7.94 4.76
C ILE A 109 -11.84 -7.74 4.21
N VAL A 110 -10.81 -8.08 5.00
CA VAL A 110 -9.40 -7.94 4.61
C VAL A 110 -9.08 -8.81 3.39
N VAL A 111 -9.50 -10.07 3.38
CA VAL A 111 -9.28 -11.00 2.26
C VAL A 111 -9.95 -10.47 0.99
N LEU A 112 -11.24 -10.11 1.06
CA LEU A 112 -11.97 -9.58 -0.09
C LEU A 112 -11.33 -8.30 -0.63
N LEU A 113 -10.95 -7.37 0.25
CA LEU A 113 -10.32 -6.13 -0.14
C LEU A 113 -8.91 -6.35 -0.72
N PHE A 114 -8.15 -7.31 -0.17
CA PHE A 114 -6.83 -7.69 -0.70
C PHE A 114 -6.95 -8.12 -2.16
N PHE A 115 -7.83 -9.06 -2.48
CA PHE A 115 -8.03 -9.50 -3.86
C PHE A 115 -8.56 -8.36 -4.75
N ALA A 116 -9.45 -7.51 -4.24
CA ALA A 116 -9.93 -6.35 -4.98
C ALA A 116 -8.80 -5.38 -5.33
N VAL A 117 -7.94 -5.04 -4.36
CA VAL A 117 -6.76 -4.18 -4.54
C VAL A 117 -5.81 -4.80 -5.55
N MET A 118 -5.48 -6.08 -5.40
CA MET A 118 -4.58 -6.78 -6.33
C MET A 118 -5.11 -6.78 -7.77
N LYS A 119 -6.42 -6.98 -7.95
CA LYS A 119 -7.05 -7.05 -9.28
C LYS A 119 -7.23 -5.68 -9.93
N LYS A 120 -7.60 -4.65 -9.17
CA LYS A 120 -7.94 -3.31 -9.72
C LYS A 120 -6.77 -2.34 -9.77
N THR A 121 -5.66 -2.60 -9.08
CA THR A 121 -4.52 -1.67 -9.08
C THR A 121 -3.70 -1.83 -10.37
N ARG A 122 -3.98 -0.97 -11.37
CA ARG A 122 -3.34 -0.99 -12.69
C ARG A 122 -1.80 -0.99 -12.64
N ARG A 123 -1.22 -0.28 -11.66
CA ARG A 123 0.25 -0.19 -11.49
C ARG A 123 0.92 -1.53 -11.24
N TRP A 124 0.18 -2.51 -10.73
CA TRP A 124 0.74 -3.81 -10.38
C TRP A 124 0.64 -4.83 -11.50
N GLU A 125 -0.09 -4.54 -12.58
CA GLU A 125 -0.33 -5.45 -13.71
C GLU A 125 0.96 -6.08 -14.29
N LYS A 126 2.07 -5.33 -14.31
CA LYS A 126 3.37 -5.81 -14.82
C LYS A 126 4.24 -6.51 -13.77
N THR A 127 3.85 -6.50 -12.50
CA THR A 127 4.66 -7.08 -11.42
C THR A 127 4.57 -8.61 -11.42
N PHE A 128 5.61 -9.27 -10.91
CA PHE A 128 5.62 -10.73 -10.76
C PHE A 128 4.42 -11.24 -9.95
N VAL A 129 4.06 -10.56 -8.86
CA VAL A 129 2.94 -10.93 -8.00
C VAL A 129 1.62 -10.89 -8.76
N ALA A 130 1.35 -9.84 -9.55
CA ALA A 130 0.14 -9.79 -10.37
C ALA A 130 0.13 -10.87 -11.45
N ARG A 131 1.29 -11.21 -12.04
CA ARG A 131 1.40 -12.31 -13.00
C ARG A 131 1.13 -13.67 -12.35
N VAL A 132 1.63 -13.90 -11.14
CA VAL A 132 1.39 -15.13 -10.37
C VAL A 132 -0.08 -15.22 -9.95
N LEU A 133 -0.66 -14.14 -9.42
CA LEU A 133 -2.08 -14.08 -9.07
C LEU A 133 -2.99 -14.23 -10.28
N ALA A 134 -2.66 -13.61 -11.42
CA ALA A 134 -3.42 -13.79 -12.66
C ALA A 134 -3.41 -15.24 -13.17
N LYS A 135 -2.31 -15.97 -12.94
CA LYS A 135 -2.22 -17.41 -13.23
C LYS A 135 -2.98 -18.27 -12.24
N LEU A 136 -2.98 -17.91 -10.95
CA LEU A 136 -3.69 -18.64 -9.88
C LEU A 136 -5.19 -18.33 -9.82
N LEU A 137 -5.63 -17.19 -10.36
CA LEU A 137 -7.02 -16.73 -10.36
C LEU A 137 -7.58 -16.59 -11.79
N PRO A 138 -7.50 -17.63 -12.65
CA PRO A 138 -7.87 -17.48 -14.06
C PRO A 138 -9.39 -17.32 -14.26
N THR A 139 -10.21 -17.79 -13.32
CA THR A 139 -11.68 -17.73 -13.42
C THR A 139 -12.32 -17.14 -12.15
N ARG A 140 -13.47 -16.46 -12.32
CA ARG A 140 -14.25 -15.87 -11.21
C ARG A 140 -14.59 -16.92 -10.14
N GLN A 141 -14.84 -18.17 -10.57
CA GLN A 141 -15.18 -19.28 -9.69
C GLN A 141 -13.98 -19.75 -8.85
N ASN A 142 -12.79 -19.89 -9.44
CA ASN A 142 -11.57 -20.27 -8.71
C ASN A 142 -11.17 -19.18 -7.69
N SER A 143 -11.39 -17.90 -8.02
CA SER A 143 -11.13 -16.80 -7.07
C SER A 143 -12.02 -16.86 -5.83
N ILE A 144 -13.29 -17.23 -5.99
CA ILE A 144 -14.21 -17.34 -4.84
C ILE A 144 -13.84 -18.56 -4.01
N LEU A 145 -13.53 -19.70 -4.63
CA LEU A 145 -13.11 -20.91 -3.91
C LEU A 145 -11.84 -20.71 -3.09
N ILE A 146 -10.82 -20.06 -3.66
CA ILE A 146 -9.56 -19.76 -2.94
C ILE A 146 -9.82 -18.77 -1.78
N GLN A 147 -10.66 -17.76 -2.00
CA GLN A 147 -11.05 -16.81 -0.95
C GLN A 147 -11.77 -17.52 0.19
N SER A 148 -12.80 -18.32 -0.14
CA SER A 148 -13.54 -19.08 0.86
C SER A 148 -12.64 -20.06 1.62
N PHE A 149 -11.71 -20.74 0.93
CA PHE A 149 -10.76 -21.64 1.57
C PHE A 149 -9.85 -20.90 2.55
N LEU A 150 -9.28 -19.75 2.15
CA LEU A 150 -8.47 -18.92 3.05
C LEU A 150 -9.26 -18.48 4.28
N CYS A 151 -10.51 -18.02 4.08
CA CYS A 151 -11.40 -17.62 5.17
C CYS A 151 -11.70 -18.77 6.15
N VAL A 152 -11.88 -19.98 5.63
CA VAL A 152 -12.14 -21.17 6.46
C VAL A 152 -10.89 -21.59 7.22
N VAL A 153 -9.72 -21.65 6.57
CA VAL A 153 -8.47 -22.10 7.23
C VAL A 153 -8.05 -21.14 8.34
N ILE A 154 -8.04 -19.85 8.07
CA ILE A 154 -7.67 -18.84 9.07
C ILE A 154 -8.76 -18.76 10.14
N GLY A 155 -10.05 -18.71 9.76
CA GLY A 155 -11.17 -18.70 10.69
C GLY A 155 -11.18 -19.89 11.66
N MET A 156 -10.84 -21.10 11.19
CA MET A 156 -10.68 -22.28 12.06
C MET A 156 -9.51 -22.08 13.05
N GLY A 157 -8.38 -21.52 12.61
CA GLY A 157 -7.27 -21.19 13.51
C GLY A 157 -7.64 -20.18 14.61
N ILE A 158 -8.54 -19.23 14.30
CA ILE A 158 -9.06 -18.25 15.27
C ILE A 158 -9.86 -18.94 16.38
N VAL A 159 -10.71 -19.91 16.04
CA VAL A 159 -11.57 -20.61 17.01
C VAL A 159 -10.76 -21.32 18.09
N PHE A 160 -9.63 -21.92 17.72
CA PHE A 160 -8.74 -22.62 18.65
C PHE A 160 -7.75 -21.70 19.38
N SER A 161 -7.75 -20.40 19.08
CA SER A 161 -6.81 -19.46 19.68
C SER A 161 -7.22 -19.00 21.08
N SER A 162 -6.25 -18.54 21.86
CA SER A 162 -6.49 -17.89 23.15
C SER A 162 -7.12 -16.50 22.94
N LEU A 163 -7.78 -15.95 23.96
CA LEU A 163 -8.42 -14.62 23.86
C LEU A 163 -7.40 -13.51 23.55
N ALA A 164 -6.21 -13.58 24.16
CA ALA A 164 -5.12 -12.65 23.89
C ALA A 164 -4.67 -12.73 22.42
N SER A 165 -4.52 -13.94 21.89
CA SER A 165 -4.20 -14.17 20.48
C SER A 165 -5.26 -13.57 19.54
N ILE A 166 -6.55 -13.75 19.84
CA ILE A 166 -7.64 -13.18 19.03
C ILE A 166 -7.60 -11.64 19.06
N LYS A 167 -7.32 -11.05 20.23
CA LYS A 167 -7.15 -9.60 20.39
C LYS A 167 -6.00 -9.08 19.51
N TYR A 168 -4.83 -9.73 19.53
CA TYR A 168 -3.70 -9.34 18.67
C TYR A 168 -3.98 -9.54 17.18
N LEU A 169 -4.66 -10.61 16.83
CA LEU A 169 -5.06 -10.87 15.45
C LEU A 169 -6.05 -9.79 14.94
N THR A 170 -6.94 -9.31 15.82
CA THR A 170 -7.84 -8.19 15.49
C THR A 170 -7.02 -6.93 15.17
N VAL A 171 -6.01 -6.59 15.97
CA VAL A 171 -5.12 -5.45 15.66
C VAL A 171 -4.40 -5.67 14.33
N PHE A 172 -3.89 -6.88 14.07
CA PHE A 172 -3.25 -7.21 12.81
C PHE A 172 -4.18 -7.00 11.62
N PHE A 173 -5.43 -7.45 11.70
CA PHE A 173 -6.38 -7.24 10.62
C PHE A 173 -6.79 -5.77 10.47
N VAL A 174 -6.93 -5.00 11.56
CA VAL A 174 -7.17 -3.54 11.50
C VAL A 174 -6.00 -2.85 10.81
N PHE A 175 -4.77 -3.25 11.14
CA PHE A 175 -3.56 -2.79 10.47
C PHE A 175 -3.60 -3.09 8.96
N LEU A 176 -3.87 -4.34 8.56
CA LEU A 176 -3.98 -4.73 7.16
C LEU A 176 -5.09 -3.97 6.44
N LEU A 177 -6.25 -3.81 7.07
CA LEU A 177 -7.40 -3.10 6.51
C LEU A 177 -7.03 -1.66 6.18
N ASN A 178 -6.36 -0.95 7.09
CA ASN A 178 -5.87 0.40 6.83
C ASN A 178 -4.97 0.45 5.59
N TYR A 179 -3.99 -0.45 5.50
CA TYR A 179 -3.10 -0.52 4.33
C TYR A 179 -3.87 -0.74 3.03
N LEU A 180 -4.80 -1.67 3.04
CA LEU A 180 -5.59 -2.04 1.87
C LEU A 180 -6.53 -0.91 1.44
N VAL A 181 -7.16 -0.20 2.37
CA VAL A 181 -8.01 0.96 2.03
C VAL A 181 -7.16 2.11 1.49
N LEU A 182 -5.99 2.38 2.07
CA LEU A 182 -5.05 3.36 1.54
C LEU A 182 -4.65 3.00 0.09
N LEU A 183 -4.28 1.74 -0.16
CA LEU A 183 -3.96 1.22 -1.49
C LEU A 183 -5.12 1.35 -2.47
N TRP A 184 -6.32 0.96 -2.04
CA TRP A 184 -7.54 1.04 -2.83
C TRP A 184 -7.87 2.46 -3.27
N SER A 185 -7.64 3.42 -2.37
CA SER A 185 -7.92 4.84 -2.60
C SER A 185 -6.99 5.48 -3.62
N ILE A 186 -5.77 4.94 -3.76
CA ILE A 186 -4.79 5.41 -4.74
C ILE A 186 -4.75 4.58 -6.02
N ARG A 187 -5.64 3.58 -6.20
CA ARG A 187 -5.52 2.56 -7.26
C ARG A 187 -5.49 3.13 -8.68
N ASP A 188 -6.25 4.21 -8.92
CA ASP A 188 -6.42 4.86 -10.22
C ASP A 188 -5.58 6.16 -10.34
N LEU A 189 -4.75 6.45 -9.34
CA LEU A 189 -3.97 7.68 -9.28
C LEU A 189 -2.60 7.50 -9.93
N ASN A 190 -2.20 8.47 -10.75
CA ASN A 190 -0.83 8.58 -11.23
C ASN A 190 0.04 9.30 -10.20
N ARG A 191 1.36 9.20 -10.36
CA ARG A 191 2.29 9.99 -9.53
C ARG A 191 2.05 11.47 -9.76
N SER A 192 2.32 12.27 -8.74
CA SER A 192 2.25 13.72 -8.80
C SER A 192 3.19 14.27 -9.90
N SER A 193 2.66 15.13 -10.75
CA SER A 193 3.41 15.82 -11.80
C SER A 193 3.20 17.32 -11.75
N CYS A 194 4.12 18.07 -12.33
CA CYS A 194 3.98 19.50 -12.52
C CYS A 194 2.86 19.78 -13.55
N PRO A 195 1.90 20.67 -13.27
CA PRO A 195 0.81 20.98 -14.19
C PRO A 195 1.25 21.86 -15.38
N HIS A 196 2.43 22.49 -15.29
CA HIS A 196 2.99 23.34 -16.35
C HIS A 196 3.83 22.56 -17.35
N CYS A 197 4.80 21.76 -16.87
CA CYS A 197 5.76 21.06 -17.73
C CYS A 197 5.60 19.53 -17.74
N GLY A 198 4.68 18.96 -16.96
CA GLY A 198 4.48 17.51 -16.89
C GLY A 198 5.56 16.73 -16.15
N HIS A 199 6.60 17.39 -15.63
CA HIS A 199 7.69 16.74 -14.88
C HIS A 199 7.14 15.92 -13.70
N LEU A 200 7.51 14.64 -13.64
CA LEU A 200 7.13 13.73 -12.56
C LEU A 200 8.02 13.95 -11.35
N PHE A 201 7.42 14.32 -10.22
CA PHE A 201 8.20 14.55 -9.01
C PHE A 201 8.75 13.24 -8.44
N SER A 202 10.03 13.23 -8.08
CA SER A 202 10.60 12.14 -7.32
C SER A 202 10.11 12.18 -5.87
N ARG A 203 10.28 11.08 -5.13
CA ARG A 203 9.95 11.02 -3.69
C ARG A 203 10.71 12.07 -2.88
N LYS A 204 11.98 12.33 -3.24
CA LYS A 204 12.78 13.36 -2.56
C LYS A 204 12.20 14.75 -2.81
N ASP A 205 11.69 14.99 -4.01
CA ASP A 205 11.08 16.26 -4.38
C ASP A 205 9.76 16.43 -3.64
N LEU A 206 8.89 15.41 -3.67
CA LEU A 206 7.62 15.43 -2.94
C LEU A 206 7.81 15.60 -1.44
N TYR A 207 8.80 14.94 -0.84
CA TYR A 207 9.12 15.16 0.57
C TYR A 207 9.51 16.61 0.84
N LYS A 208 10.43 17.20 0.06
CA LYS A 208 10.79 18.62 0.20
C LYS A 208 9.59 19.54 0.02
N ILE A 209 8.73 19.25 -0.96
CA ILE A 209 7.54 20.02 -1.27
C ILE A 209 6.50 19.93 -0.14
N THR A 210 6.32 18.75 0.47
CA THR A 210 5.34 18.54 1.55
C THR A 210 5.62 19.44 2.76
N TRP A 211 6.89 19.77 3.00
CA TRP A 211 7.32 20.60 4.13
C TRP A 211 7.60 22.07 3.75
N ALA A 212 7.48 22.42 2.48
CA ALA A 212 7.79 23.76 1.99
C ALA A 212 6.55 24.68 2.07
N PRO A 213 6.77 26.01 2.19
CA PRO A 213 5.69 26.98 2.32
C PRO A 213 4.73 26.98 1.12
N TYR A 214 3.52 27.51 1.32
CA TYR A 214 2.36 27.47 0.41
C TYR A 214 2.64 27.79 -1.08
N ARG A 215 3.67 28.61 -1.35
CA ARG A 215 4.10 28.94 -2.72
C ARG A 215 5.29 28.08 -3.11
N LEU A 216 5.00 26.98 -3.79
CA LEU A 216 5.98 26.04 -4.28
C LEU A 216 6.36 26.40 -5.71
N LYS A 217 7.64 26.24 -6.07
CA LYS A 217 8.09 26.31 -7.46
C LYS A 217 8.45 24.94 -7.97
N CYS A 218 8.14 24.66 -9.23
CA CYS A 218 8.59 23.44 -9.87
C CYS A 218 10.12 23.46 -10.03
N ILE A 219 10.79 22.38 -9.64
CA ILE A 219 12.27 22.27 -9.75
C ILE A 219 12.73 22.30 -11.22
N HIS A 220 11.87 21.92 -12.16
CA HIS A 220 12.23 21.82 -13.58
C HIS A 220 11.89 23.07 -14.39
N CYS A 221 10.71 23.67 -14.19
CA CYS A 221 10.26 24.83 -14.96
C CYS A 221 10.19 26.13 -14.16
N GLU A 222 10.51 26.09 -12.86
CA GLU A 222 10.54 27.24 -11.93
C GLU A 222 9.21 27.99 -11.74
N GLU A 223 8.17 27.61 -12.47
CA GLU A 223 6.81 28.11 -12.34
C GLU A 223 6.21 27.75 -10.98
N ASN A 224 5.34 28.64 -10.49
CA ASN A 224 4.60 28.42 -9.25
C ASN A 224 3.59 27.28 -9.44
N ILE A 225 3.53 26.38 -8.46
CA ILE A 225 2.59 25.28 -8.37
C ILE A 225 1.82 25.37 -7.05
N PHE A 226 0.53 25.10 -7.10
CA PHE A 226 -0.37 25.19 -5.95
C PHE A 226 -1.01 23.83 -5.70
N GLN A 227 -1.21 23.43 -4.45
CA GLN A 227 -1.89 22.18 -4.14
C GLN A 227 -3.40 22.34 -4.34
N THR A 228 -4.05 21.39 -5.01
CA THR A 228 -5.50 21.47 -5.27
C THR A 228 -6.34 21.25 -4.02
N LYS A 229 -7.48 21.93 -3.90
CA LYS A 229 -8.48 21.75 -2.82
C LYS A 229 -8.94 20.29 -2.76
N ALA A 230 -9.12 19.65 -3.92
CA ALA A 230 -9.47 18.23 -4.00
C ALA A 230 -8.39 17.31 -3.39
N SER A 231 -7.10 17.63 -3.57
CA SER A 231 -6.00 16.89 -2.94
C SER A 231 -5.97 17.11 -1.43
N ARG A 232 -6.12 18.36 -0.98
CA ARG A 232 -6.18 18.71 0.46
C ARG A 232 -7.32 17.99 1.18
N ASN A 233 -8.53 18.02 0.62
CA ASN A 233 -9.69 17.36 1.23
C ASN A 233 -9.53 15.84 1.27
N LYS A 234 -8.87 15.24 0.26
CA LYS A 234 -8.56 13.80 0.29
C LYS A 234 -7.49 13.46 1.32
N ALA A 235 -6.52 14.35 1.57
CA ALA A 235 -5.50 14.17 2.59
C ALA A 235 -6.11 13.93 3.99
N ILE A 236 -7.20 14.63 4.31
CA ILE A 236 -7.94 14.48 5.56
C ILE A 236 -8.39 13.03 5.76
N ILE A 237 -8.97 12.39 4.74
CA ILE A 237 -9.45 11.00 4.81
C ILE A 237 -8.31 10.05 5.18
N PHE A 238 -7.12 10.28 4.61
CA PHE A 238 -5.96 9.43 4.85
C PHE A 238 -5.35 9.54 6.25
N VAL A 239 -5.61 10.67 6.95
CA VAL A 239 -5.17 10.86 8.34
C VAL A 239 -6.24 10.37 9.31
N TRP A 240 -7.51 10.70 9.05
CA TRP A 240 -8.62 10.33 9.93
C TRP A 240 -8.88 8.83 9.97
N MET A 241 -8.75 8.13 8.84
CA MET A 241 -9.07 6.70 8.80
C MET A 241 -8.14 5.85 9.71
N PRO A 242 -6.80 5.98 9.67
CA PRO A 242 -5.93 5.33 10.65
C PRO A 242 -6.22 5.75 12.08
N PHE A 243 -6.51 7.05 12.31
CA PHE A 243 -6.76 7.56 13.64
C PHE A 243 -8.02 6.95 14.27
N VAL A 244 -9.16 6.98 13.57
CA VAL A 244 -10.44 6.44 14.07
C VAL A 244 -10.34 4.93 14.29
N SER A 245 -9.74 4.20 13.35
CA SER A 245 -9.62 2.75 13.46
C SER A 245 -8.72 2.30 14.61
N HIS A 246 -7.62 3.01 14.89
CA HIS A 246 -6.73 2.68 16.01
C HIS A 246 -7.27 3.21 17.35
N TYR A 247 -7.98 4.33 17.34
CA TYR A 247 -8.68 4.83 18.52
C TYR A 247 -9.77 3.86 18.98
N ALA A 248 -10.52 3.26 18.03
CA ALA A 248 -11.51 2.22 18.31
C ALA A 248 -10.91 1.00 19.06
N LEU A 249 -9.67 0.62 18.74
CA LEU A 249 -8.99 -0.49 19.44
C LEU A 249 -8.74 -0.20 20.93
N GLY A 250 -8.58 1.08 21.30
CA GLY A 250 -8.43 1.48 22.69
C GLY A 250 -9.67 1.18 23.53
N PHE A 251 -10.87 1.41 22.98
CA PHE A 251 -12.13 1.06 23.65
C PHE A 251 -12.32 -0.45 23.83
N LEU A 252 -11.65 -1.26 23.00
CA LEU A 252 -11.68 -2.71 23.11
C LEU A 252 -10.65 -3.26 24.12
N GLY A 253 -9.99 -2.40 24.89
CA GLY A 253 -9.03 -2.80 25.92
C GLY A 253 -7.71 -3.35 25.36
N ILE A 254 -7.37 -3.03 24.11
CA ILE A 254 -6.09 -3.43 23.52
C ILE A 254 -4.96 -2.59 24.15
N PRO A 255 -3.83 -3.20 24.54
CA PRO A 255 -2.70 -2.46 25.11
C PRO A 255 -2.18 -1.38 24.16
N PHE A 256 -1.98 -0.17 24.70
CA PHE A 256 -1.48 0.98 23.94
C PHE A 256 -0.20 0.70 23.14
N PRO A 257 0.82 -0.03 23.64
CA PRO A 257 2.02 -0.30 22.85
C PRO A 257 1.75 -1.02 21.53
N VAL A 258 0.77 -1.93 21.51
CA VAL A 258 0.40 -2.71 20.32
C VAL A 258 -0.32 -1.82 19.31
N ILE A 259 -1.26 -0.99 19.79
CA ILE A 259 -1.95 0.02 18.96
C ILE A 259 -0.95 1.03 18.39
N GLY A 260 -0.07 1.56 19.24
CA GLY A 260 0.92 2.57 18.88
C GLY A 260 1.90 2.05 17.82
N PHE A 261 2.39 0.82 17.98
CA PHE A 261 3.28 0.20 17.00
C PHE A 261 2.59 0.02 15.64
N SER A 262 1.38 -0.54 15.60
CA SER A 262 0.65 -0.72 14.34
C SER A 262 0.31 0.61 13.68
N PHE A 263 -0.07 1.62 14.46
CA PHE A 263 -0.34 2.97 13.98
C PHE A 263 0.89 3.61 13.34
N ILE A 264 2.06 3.50 13.99
CA ILE A 264 3.33 4.01 13.45
C ILE A 264 3.63 3.35 12.11
N LEU A 265 3.48 2.01 11.99
CA LEU A 265 3.71 1.32 10.72
C LEU A 265 2.79 1.85 9.60
N VAL A 266 1.48 2.01 9.88
CA VAL A 266 0.53 2.63 8.93
C VAL A 266 0.98 4.03 8.54
N GLY A 267 1.41 4.85 9.51
CA GLY A 267 1.92 6.19 9.27
C GLY A 267 3.17 6.21 8.38
N LEU A 268 4.12 5.31 8.61
CA LEU A 268 5.32 5.17 7.77
C LEU A 268 4.94 4.74 6.35
N PHE A 269 4.04 3.78 6.20
CA PHE A 269 3.53 3.34 4.90
C PHE A 269 2.83 4.48 4.15
N PHE A 270 1.99 5.25 4.85
CA PHE A 270 1.34 6.41 4.26
C PHE A 270 2.37 7.43 3.76
N ASN A 271 3.28 7.87 4.63
CA ASN A 271 4.26 8.91 4.32
C ASN A 271 5.23 8.50 3.21
N PHE A 272 5.70 7.24 3.24
CA PHE A 272 6.74 6.80 2.31
C PHE A 272 6.21 6.26 0.98
N TYR A 273 4.98 5.77 0.96
CA TYR A 273 4.40 5.17 -0.25
C TYR A 273 3.18 5.93 -0.75
N ILE A 274 2.13 6.06 0.06
CA ILE A 274 0.82 6.59 -0.36
C ILE A 274 0.92 8.07 -0.75
N ASN A 275 1.68 8.88 0.01
CA ASN A 275 1.79 10.32 -0.23
C ASN A 275 2.26 10.69 -1.65
N ASN A 276 2.99 9.79 -2.32
CA ASN A 276 3.47 10.00 -3.69
C ASN A 276 2.34 10.08 -4.75
N PHE A 277 1.12 9.69 -4.39
CA PHE A 277 -0.01 9.59 -5.31
C PHE A 277 -1.19 10.47 -4.90
N THR A 278 -1.23 10.95 -3.65
CA THR A 278 -2.35 11.71 -3.09
C THR A 278 -2.24 13.20 -3.37
N THR A 279 -1.01 13.69 -3.62
CA THR A 279 -0.76 15.10 -3.86
C THR A 279 -0.98 15.46 -5.33
N ARG A 280 -1.85 16.45 -5.59
CA ARG A 280 -2.07 17.00 -6.94
C ARG A 280 -1.87 18.50 -6.93
N TYR A 281 -1.35 19.01 -8.03
CA TYR A 281 -1.03 20.41 -8.21
C TYR A 281 -1.86 21.06 -9.32
N SER A 282 -2.18 22.34 -9.16
CA SER A 282 -2.80 23.24 -10.14
C SER A 282 -1.86 24.39 -10.49
N LYS A 283 -2.14 25.03 -11.63
CA LYS A 283 -1.46 26.25 -12.08
C LYS A 283 -1.93 27.49 -11.32
N GLU A 284 -3.17 27.45 -10.83
CA GLU A 284 -3.84 28.55 -10.17
C GLU A 284 -4.02 28.27 -8.68
N ASP A 285 -3.99 29.33 -7.89
CA ASP A 285 -4.20 29.26 -6.45
C ASP A 285 -5.70 29.08 -6.15
N GLU A 286 -6.06 27.93 -5.57
CA GLU A 286 -7.43 27.63 -5.18
C GLU A 286 -7.68 28.09 -3.73
N PRO A 287 -8.81 28.79 -3.44
CA PRO A 287 -9.10 29.31 -2.11
C PRO A 287 -9.07 28.20 -1.04
N MET A 288 -8.55 28.55 0.13
CA MET A 288 -8.38 27.61 1.24
C MET A 288 -9.69 27.33 2.01
N TRP A 289 -10.73 28.14 1.81
CA TRP A 289 -12.08 27.96 2.36
C TRP A 289 -12.99 27.24 1.36
#